data_AF-A0A969K187-F1
#
_entry.id   AF-A0A969K187-F1
#
_cell.length_a   1.000
_cell.length_b   1.000
_cell.length_c   1.000
_cell.angle_alpha   90.00
_cell.angle_beta   90.00
_cell.angle_gamma   90.00
#
_symmetry.space_group_name_H-M   'P 1'
#
loop_
_entity.id
_entity.type
_entity.pdbx_description
1 polymer ?
#
loop_
_entity_poly.entity_id
_entity_poly.type
_entity_poly.pdbx_seq_one_letter_code
_entity_poly.pdbx_strand_id
1 'polypeptide(L)'
;MICAAITPTVADLATAVRIIAGHGTISLLNGRPHLHLHCTLSFRDETAPHGIAVIGGHVARALAFAVEFTLTAYVGTAVHRAPHPQTGLQLWQLPPL
;
A
#
# COMPACT_ATOMS: atom_id res chain seq x y z
N MET A 1 -11.00 -10.93 7.77
CA MET A 1 -11.58 -9.69 7.16
C MET A 1 -11.66 -8.55 8.19
N ILE A 2 -10.58 -7.82 8.54
CA ILE A 2 -10.71 -6.62 9.40
C ILE A 2 -9.60 -5.54 9.20
N CYS A 3 -10.03 -4.28 9.02
CA CYS A 3 -9.47 -2.95 9.38
C CYS A 3 -7.95 -2.65 9.30
N ALA A 4 -7.61 -1.62 8.50
CA ALA A 4 -6.29 -1.01 8.31
C ALA A 4 -6.43 0.52 8.14
N ALA A 5 -6.06 1.34 9.14
CA ALA A 5 -6.20 2.81 9.08
C ALA A 5 -5.00 3.52 8.42
N ILE A 6 -5.14 4.08 7.22
CA ILE A 6 -4.03 4.72 6.48
C ILE A 6 -3.77 6.16 6.93
N THR A 7 -2.53 6.50 7.31
CA THR A 7 -2.07 7.89 7.57
C THR A 7 -0.66 8.11 7.01
N PRO A 8 -0.27 9.32 6.54
CA PRO A 8 -1.04 10.54 6.30
C PRO A 8 -0.85 11.07 4.87
N THR A 9 -1.89 11.03 4.04
CA THR A 9 -2.20 12.06 3.04
C THR A 9 -3.52 11.65 2.38
N VAL A 10 -4.53 12.53 2.46
CA VAL A 10 -5.84 12.50 1.78
C VAL A 10 -7.04 11.82 2.49
N ALA A 11 -6.89 10.83 3.38
CA ALA A 11 -8.03 10.35 4.18
C ALA A 11 -7.61 9.78 5.54
N ASP A 12 -7.89 10.50 6.63
CA ASP A 12 -7.79 9.97 7.99
C ASP A 12 -9.15 9.37 8.37
N LEU A 13 -9.23 8.03 8.37
CA LEU A 13 -10.44 7.31 8.75
C LEU A 13 -10.31 6.84 10.20
N ALA A 14 -10.99 7.55 11.10
CA ALA A 14 -11.09 7.18 12.52
C ALA A 14 -12.04 5.98 12.77
N THR A 15 -12.57 5.37 11.70
CA THR A 15 -13.61 4.34 11.73
C THR A 15 -13.07 3.01 11.22
N ALA A 16 -13.80 1.92 11.52
CA ALA A 16 -13.45 0.61 11.02
C ALA A 16 -13.59 0.54 9.48
N VAL A 17 -12.50 0.18 8.82
CA VAL A 17 -12.42 -0.02 7.36
C VAL A 17 -12.24 -1.50 7.02
N ARG A 18 -12.33 -1.87 5.75
CA ARG A 18 -12.08 -3.23 5.25
C ARG A 18 -11.13 -3.18 4.06
N ILE A 19 -10.13 -4.03 4.04
CA ILE A 19 -9.27 -4.22 2.87
C ILE A 19 -10.08 -4.98 1.82
N ILE A 20 -10.38 -4.32 0.70
CA ILE A 20 -11.04 -4.95 -0.47
C ILE A 20 -9.97 -5.56 -1.38
N ALA A 21 -8.87 -4.83 -1.57
CA ALA A 21 -7.73 -5.26 -2.34
C ALA A 21 -6.46 -4.62 -1.76
N GLY A 22 -5.36 -5.37 -1.74
CA GLY A 22 -4.05 -4.89 -1.33
C GLY A 22 -3.00 -5.50 -2.26
N HIS A 23 -2.21 -4.64 -2.91
CA HIS A 23 -1.19 -5.06 -3.86
C HIS A 23 0.07 -4.25 -3.66
N GLY A 24 1.20 -4.93 -3.62
CA GLY A 24 2.46 -4.29 -3.36
C GLY A 24 3.65 -5.16 -3.71
N THR A 25 4.83 -4.57 -3.53
CA THR A 25 6.10 -5.22 -3.78
C THR A 25 7.07 -4.96 -2.64
N ILE A 26 7.96 -5.93 -2.40
CA ILE A 26 9.10 -5.77 -1.51
C ILE A 26 10.34 -5.68 -2.38
N SER A 27 11.11 -4.61 -2.20
CA SER A 27 12.38 -4.35 -2.89
C SER A 27 13.36 -3.74 -1.89
N LEU A 28 14.62 -3.50 -2.28
CA LEU A 28 15.60 -2.86 -1.40
C LEU A 28 15.61 -1.34 -1.59
N LEU A 29 15.59 -0.58 -0.50
CA LEU A 29 15.90 0.85 -0.47
C LEU A 29 16.97 1.07 0.60
N ASN A 30 18.10 1.70 0.24
CA ASN A 30 19.24 1.89 1.15
C ASN A 30 19.69 0.58 1.84
N GLY A 31 19.67 -0.54 1.09
CA GLY A 31 20.07 -1.86 1.58
C GLY A 31 19.07 -2.55 2.50
N ARG A 32 17.87 -1.99 2.72
CA ARG A 32 16.84 -2.55 3.61
C ARG A 32 15.57 -2.93 2.84
N PRO A 33 14.84 -3.97 3.28
CA PRO A 33 13.51 -4.27 2.73
C PRO A 33 12.60 -3.05 2.82
N HIS A 34 11.98 -2.70 1.70
CA HIS A 34 11.07 -1.59 1.54
C HIS A 34 9.80 -2.09 0.87
N LEU A 35 8.69 -2.02 1.61
CA LEU A 35 7.36 -2.35 1.13
C LEU A 35 6.74 -1.14 0.42
N HIS A 36 6.37 -1.30 -0.84
CA HIS A 36 5.50 -0.34 -1.54
C HIS A 36 4.15 -1.01 -1.74
N LEU A 37 3.17 -0.59 -0.95
CA LEU A 37 1.82 -1.15 -0.91
C LEU A 37 0.79 -0.09 -1.33
N HIS A 38 -0.18 -0.51 -2.13
CA HIS A 38 -1.42 0.22 -2.38
C HIS A 38 -2.59 -0.64 -1.93
N CYS A 39 -3.59 -0.02 -1.32
CA CYS A 39 -4.81 -0.69 -0.89
C CYS A 39 -6.05 0.07 -1.37
N THR A 40 -7.12 -0.70 -1.57
CA THR A 40 -8.49 -0.20 -1.69
C THR A 40 -9.24 -0.61 -0.44
N LEU A 41 -9.85 0.36 0.23
CA LEU A 41 -10.55 0.19 1.49
C LEU A 41 -12.03 0.53 1.33
N SER A 42 -12.93 -0.25 1.91
CA SER A 42 -14.32 0.15 2.12
C SER A 42 -14.58 0.54 3.56
N PHE A 43 -15.50 1.47 3.76
CA PHE A 43 -15.98 1.87 5.07
C PHE A 43 -17.46 2.26 4.99
N ARG A 44 -18.09 2.32 6.16
CA ARG A 44 -19.49 2.72 6.28
C ARG A 44 -19.59 4.23 6.16
N ASP A 45 -20.46 4.69 5.28
CA ASP A 45 -20.76 6.11 5.05
C ASP A 45 -22.24 6.25 4.68
N GLU A 46 -23.02 6.82 5.58
CA GLU A 46 -24.48 6.98 5.40
C GLU A 46 -24.83 8.02 4.33
N THR A 47 -23.87 8.83 3.89
CA THR A 47 -24.07 9.77 2.78
C THR A 47 -23.92 9.09 1.41
N ALA A 48 -23.32 7.90 1.36
CA ALA A 48 -23.18 7.12 0.14
C ALA A 48 -24.51 6.43 -0.24
N PRO A 49 -24.85 6.29 -1.53
CA PRO A 49 -26.14 5.73 -1.98
C PRO A 49 -26.49 4.33 -1.45
N HIS A 50 -25.49 3.57 -1.00
CA HIS A 50 -25.64 2.21 -0.48
C HIS A 50 -25.03 2.04 0.92
N GLY A 51 -24.79 3.14 1.63
CA GLY A 51 -24.22 3.12 3.00
C GLY A 51 -22.73 2.73 3.06
N ILE A 52 -22.07 2.56 1.91
CA ILE A 52 -20.66 2.14 1.80
C ILE A 52 -19.93 3.08 0.85
N ALA A 53 -18.80 3.59 1.30
CA ALA A 53 -17.85 4.33 0.48
C ALA A 53 -16.54 3.54 0.32
N VAL A 54 -15.78 3.88 -0.71
CA VAL A 54 -14.51 3.24 -1.06
C VAL A 54 -13.45 4.31 -1.27
N ILE A 55 -12.28 4.11 -0.69
CA ILE A 55 -11.07 4.90 -0.96
C ILE A 55 -9.95 3.99 -1.44
N GLY A 56 -9.03 4.52 -2.24
CA GLY A 56 -7.87 3.76 -2.70
C GLY A 56 -6.64 4.66 -2.78
N GLY A 57 -5.46 4.08 -2.55
CA GLY A 57 -4.22 4.83 -2.62
C GLY A 57 -3.01 4.12 -2.06
N HIS A 58 -1.93 4.88 -1.95
CA HIS A 58 -0.68 4.45 -1.31
C HIS A 58 -0.88 4.25 0.19
N VAL A 59 -0.39 3.13 0.72
CA VAL A 59 -0.41 2.85 2.16
C VAL A 59 0.84 3.41 2.80
N ALA A 60 0.71 4.57 3.46
CA ALA A 60 1.79 5.15 4.24
C ALA A 60 1.98 4.48 5.62
N ARG A 61 0.88 4.09 6.26
CA ARG A 61 0.83 3.39 7.55
C ARG A 61 -0.48 2.61 7.64
N ALA A 62 -0.59 1.60 8.50
CA ALA A 62 -1.88 1.09 8.94
C ALA A 62 -1.84 0.49 10.35
N LEU A 63 -2.93 0.60 11.11
CA LEU A 63 -3.16 -0.23 12.29
C LEU A 63 -4.01 -1.43 11.88
N ALA A 64 -3.44 -2.63 11.94
CA ALA A 64 -4.10 -3.86 11.56
C ALA A 64 -4.92 -4.43 12.71
N PHE A 65 -6.17 -4.82 12.43
CA PHE A 65 -6.87 -5.79 13.27
C PHE A 65 -6.70 -7.21 12.72
N ALA A 66 -6.98 -7.43 11.43
CA ALA A 66 -6.72 -8.72 10.78
C ALA A 66 -6.39 -8.56 9.29
N VAL A 67 -5.17 -8.94 8.95
CA VAL A 67 -4.67 -8.93 7.58
C VAL A 67 -4.32 -10.35 7.19
N GLU A 68 -4.90 -10.78 6.09
CA GLU A 68 -4.54 -12.02 5.41
C GLU A 68 -3.89 -11.62 4.08
N PHE A 69 -2.71 -12.15 3.80
CA PHE A 69 -1.97 -11.84 2.59
C PHE A 69 -1.23 -13.08 2.09
N THR A 70 -0.99 -13.12 0.78
CA THR A 70 -0.04 -14.04 0.18
C THR A 70 1.25 -13.29 -0.10
N LEU A 71 2.38 -13.94 0.15
CA LEU A 71 3.70 -13.42 -0.18
C LEU A 71 4.41 -14.41 -1.08
N THR A 72 4.71 -13.97 -2.30
CA THR A 72 5.56 -14.72 -3.22
C THR A 72 7.00 -14.26 -3.03
N ALA A 73 7.86 -15.14 -2.52
CA ALA A 73 9.28 -14.90 -2.41
C ALA A 73 9.98 -15.31 -3.71
N TYR A 74 10.72 -14.37 -4.32
CA TYR A 74 11.53 -14.63 -5.49
C TYR A 74 12.98 -14.82 -5.07
N VAL A 75 13.62 -15.88 -5.57
CA VAL A 75 15.06 -16.11 -5.42
C VAL A 75 15.77 -15.54 -6.64
N GLY A 76 16.80 -14.71 -6.43
CA GLY A 76 17.56 -14.10 -7.52
C GLY A 76 18.12 -12.72 -7.14
N THR A 77 18.38 -11.91 -8.16
CA THR A 77 18.87 -10.53 -7.99
C THR A 77 17.82 -9.68 -7.28
N ALA A 78 18.19 -9.08 -6.16
CA ALA A 78 17.32 -8.15 -5.45
C ALA A 78 17.08 -6.90 -6.31
N VAL A 79 15.82 -6.45 -6.36
CA VAL A 79 15.48 -5.20 -7.04
C VAL A 79 15.79 -4.04 -6.10
N HIS A 80 16.65 -3.11 -6.53
CA HIS A 80 17.01 -1.91 -5.77
C HIS A 80 16.15 -0.71 -6.20
N ARG A 81 15.83 0.15 -5.25
CA ARG A 81 15.22 1.46 -5.48
C ARG A 81 16.27 2.56 -5.41
N ALA A 82 16.16 3.51 -6.33
CA ALA A 82 16.99 4.70 -6.39
C ALA A 82 16.14 5.95 -6.71
N PRO A 83 16.61 7.16 -6.34
CA PRO A 83 15.92 8.39 -6.69
C PRO A 83 15.82 8.55 -8.21
N HIS A 84 14.61 8.80 -8.70
CA HIS A 84 14.36 9.10 -10.10
C HIS A 84 14.10 10.62 -10.28
N PRO A 85 15.00 11.36 -10.97
CA PRO A 85 15.06 12.81 -10.90
C PRO A 85 13.82 13.51 -11.46
N GLN A 86 13.16 12.95 -12.47
CA GLN A 86 11.98 13.56 -13.09
C GLN A 86 10.72 13.41 -12.25
N THR A 87 10.65 12.36 -11.42
CA THR A 87 9.45 12.05 -10.63
C THR A 87 9.59 12.43 -9.16
N GLY A 88 10.83 12.61 -8.67
CA GLY A 88 11.11 12.76 -7.24
C GLY A 88 10.89 11.48 -6.40
N LEU A 89 10.56 10.36 -7.03
CA LEU A 89 10.22 9.09 -6.37
C LEU A 89 11.41 8.13 -6.30
N GLN A 90 11.31 7.15 -5.40
CA GLN A 90 12.23 6.03 -5.28
C GLN A 90 11.77 4.87 -6.18
N LEU A 91 12.23 4.85 -7.44
CA LEU A 91 11.82 3.87 -8.45
C LEU A 91 12.82 2.72 -8.53
N TRP A 92 12.40 1.60 -9.12
CA TRP A 92 13.29 0.47 -9.37
C TRP A 92 14.41 0.86 -10.34
N GLN A 93 15.64 0.57 -9.94
CA GLN A 93 16.82 0.66 -10.78
C GLN A 93 17.00 -0.66 -11.51
N LEU A 94 16.28 -0.79 -12.63
CA LEU A 94 16.40 -1.96 -13.50
C LEU A 94 17.57 -1.78 -14.47
N PRO A 95 18.23 -2.87 -14.90
CA PRO A 95 19.17 -2.83 -16.02
C PRO A 95 18.47 -2.30 -17.28
N PRO A 96 19.19 -1.61 -18.18
CA PRO A 96 18.67 -1.33 -19.51
C PRO A 96 18.32 -2.65 -20.22
N LEU A 97 17.21 -2.61 -20.98
CA LEU A 97 16.76 -3.72 -21.82
C LEU A 97 17.67 -3.91 -23.03
#